data_AF-A0A9Q0HTC5-F1
#
_entry.id   AF-A0A9Q0HTC5-F1
#
_cell.length_a   1.000
_cell.length_b   1.000
_cell.length_c   1.000
_cell.angle_alpha   90.00
_cell.angle_beta   90.00
_cell.angle_gamma   90.00
#
_symmetry.space_group_name_H-M   'P 1'
#
loop_
_entity.id
_entity.type
_entity.pdbx_description
1 polymer ?
#
loop_
_entity_poly.entity_id
_entity_poly.type
_entity_poly.pdbx_seq_one_letter_code
_entity_poly.pdbx_strand_id
1 'polypeptide(L)' 'MTTRFKKKRKKRGHLSAGHGLIGKHRKHPGGRGNAGGMHHHHILLDKYHPGYFGKVSMRYFHKLRNKFHCPTVNVEKL' A
#
# COMPACT_ATOMS: atom_id res chain seq x y z
N MET A 1 7.80 -19.30 7.71
CA MET A 1 7.94 -19.96 6.40
C MET A 1 9.37 -20.48 6.23
N THR A 2 9.53 -21.75 5.88
CA THR A 2 10.85 -22.36 5.65
C THR A 2 11.46 -21.89 4.32
N THR A 3 12.79 -21.83 4.23
CA THR A 3 13.51 -21.32 3.06
C THR A 3 13.33 -22.17 1.80
N ARG A 4 12.99 -23.46 1.95
CA ARG A 4 12.84 -24.43 0.86
C ARG A 4 11.75 -24.05 -0.15
N PHE A 5 10.68 -23.39 0.30
CA PHE A 5 9.56 -23.02 -0.55
C PHE A 5 9.69 -21.62 -1.18
N LYS A 6 10.78 -20.88 -0.91
CA LYS A 6 10.99 -19.55 -1.50
C LYS A 6 11.16 -19.65 -3.02
N LYS A 7 10.38 -18.87 -3.78
CA LYS A 7 10.44 -18.79 -5.26
C LYS A 7 11.86 -18.63 -5.80
N LYS A 8 12.74 -17.89 -5.09
CA LYS A 8 14.14 -17.70 -5.49
C LYS A 8 14.96 -19.00 -5.55
N ARG A 9 14.66 -20.01 -4.72
CA ARG A 9 15.38 -21.30 -4.75
C ARG A 9 15.15 -22.05 -6.05
N LYS A 10 13.91 -22.02 -6.56
CA LYS A 10 13.52 -22.60 -7.86
C LYS A 10 14.10 -21.87 -9.08
N LYS A 11 14.65 -20.66 -8.91
CA LYS A 11 15.22 -19.84 -9.99
C LYS A 11 16.75 -19.88 -10.06
N ARG A 12 17.43 -20.75 -9.30
CA ARG A 12 18.89 -20.96 -9.46
C ARG A 12 19.16 -21.60 -10.83
N GLY A 13 20.23 -21.17 -11.50
CA GLY A 13 20.51 -21.57 -12.90
C GLY A 13 19.80 -20.72 -13.96
N HIS A 14 18.80 -19.92 -13.59
CA HIS A 14 18.15 -19.00 -14.53
C HIS A 14 18.98 -17.71 -14.65
N LEU A 15 19.21 -17.24 -15.89
CA LEU A 15 20.06 -16.09 -16.20
C LEU A 15 19.72 -14.79 -15.43
N SER A 16 18.44 -14.45 -15.31
CA SER A 16 18.00 -13.18 -14.69
C SER A 16 17.24 -13.33 -13.38
N ALA A 17 17.20 -14.54 -12.82
CA ALA A 17 16.33 -14.90 -11.70
C ALA A 17 14.86 -14.43 -11.86
N GLY A 18 14.39 -14.40 -13.11
CA GLY A 18 13.03 -14.04 -13.51
C GLY A 18 12.67 -12.58 -13.26
N HIS A 19 13.60 -11.65 -13.50
CA HIS A 19 13.36 -10.20 -13.60
C HIS A 19 13.42 -9.70 -15.07
N GLY A 20 13.38 -10.62 -16.04
CA GLY A 20 13.54 -10.32 -17.47
C GLY A 20 15.01 -10.05 -17.84
N LEU A 21 15.35 -10.22 -19.12
CA LEU A 21 16.71 -10.00 -19.62
C LEU A 21 17.00 -8.52 -19.92
N ILE A 22 16.05 -7.83 -20.54
CA ILE A 22 16.21 -6.47 -21.05
C ILE A 22 15.98 -5.42 -19.95
N GLY A 23 14.82 -5.45 -19.29
CA GLY A 23 14.45 -4.45 -18.27
C GLY A 23 15.33 -4.49 -17.02
N LYS A 24 15.85 -5.68 -16.66
CA LYS A 24 16.71 -5.98 -15.50
C LYS A 24 16.12 -5.55 -14.15
N HIS A 25 16.66 -6.09 -13.06
CA HIS A 25 16.30 -5.63 -11.73
C HIS A 25 17.06 -4.35 -11.38
N ARG A 26 16.34 -3.24 -11.19
CA ARG A 26 16.88 -1.95 -10.72
C ARG A 26 16.34 -1.67 -9.32
N LYS A 27 17.13 -1.03 -8.45
CA LYS A 27 16.79 -0.84 -7.03
C LYS A 27 15.48 -0.06 -6.82
N HIS A 28 15.29 1.06 -7.52
CA HIS A 28 14.09 1.92 -7.40
C HIS A 28 13.77 2.63 -8.73
N PRO A 29 13.27 1.91 -9.77
CA PRO A 29 13.05 2.52 -11.09
C PRO A 29 11.94 3.58 -11.10
N GLY A 30 10.93 3.47 -10.23
CA GLY A 30 9.78 4.39 -10.18
C GLY A 30 9.76 5.31 -8.95
N GLY A 31 10.85 5.36 -8.18
CA GLY A 31 10.90 6.03 -6.87
C GLY A 31 10.80 5.08 -5.67
N ARG A 32 10.77 5.64 -4.47
CA ARG A 32 10.64 4.90 -3.19
C ARG A 32 9.28 5.20 -2.55
N GLY A 33 8.67 4.19 -1.92
CA GLY A 33 7.37 4.36 -1.26
C GLY A 33 6.31 4.87 -2.23
N ASN A 34 5.56 5.91 -1.82
CA ASN A 34 4.48 6.51 -2.61
C ASN A 34 4.95 7.70 -3.48
N ALA A 35 6.23 7.73 -3.85
CA ALA A 35 6.78 8.76 -4.73
C ALA A 35 6.05 8.79 -6.08
N GLY A 36 5.92 9.98 -6.68
CA GLY A 36 5.28 10.15 -7.99
C GLY A 36 3.76 10.02 -8.00
N GLY A 37 3.11 9.97 -6.83
CA GLY A 37 1.68 9.73 -6.72
C GLY A 37 0.77 10.79 -7.37
N MET A 38 1.24 12.03 -7.56
CA MET A 38 0.52 13.05 -8.36
C MET A 38 1.12 13.25 -9.76
N HIS A 39 2.11 12.45 -10.13
CA HIS A 39 2.86 12.56 -11.38
C HIS A 39 2.75 11.22 -12.15
N HIS A 40 3.87 10.53 -12.35
CA HIS A 40 3.93 9.29 -13.14
C HIS A 40 3.23 8.08 -12.51
N HIS A 41 2.78 8.16 -11.26
CA HIS A 41 1.95 7.13 -10.59
C HIS A 41 0.52 7.58 -10.29
N HIS A 42 0.07 8.72 -10.83
CA HIS A 42 -1.27 9.29 -10.60
C HIS A 42 -2.40 8.29 -10.88
N ILE A 43 -2.33 7.57 -12.00
CA ILE A 43 -3.35 6.59 -12.40
C ILE A 43 -3.55 5.50 -11.32
N LEU A 44 -2.49 5.10 -10.61
CA LEU A 44 -2.59 4.10 -9.54
C LEU A 44 -3.38 4.63 -8.35
N LEU A 45 -3.17 5.89 -7.97
CA LEU A 45 -3.82 6.50 -6.82
C LEU A 45 -5.26 6.89 -7.13
N ASP A 46 -5.55 7.44 -8.30
CA ASP A 46 -6.92 7.77 -8.69
C ASP A 46 -7.81 6.53 -8.77
N LYS A 47 -7.28 5.44 -9.33
CA LYS A 47 -8.07 4.23 -9.55
C LYS A 47 -8.40 3.49 -8.26
N TYR A 48 -7.45 3.39 -7.34
CA TYR A 48 -7.56 2.52 -6.17
C TYR A 48 -7.66 3.28 -4.85
N HIS A 49 -7.26 4.56 -4.80
CA HIS A 49 -7.20 5.36 -3.59
C HIS A 49 -7.81 6.76 -3.82
N PRO A 50 -9.09 6.85 -4.23
CA PRO A 50 -9.74 8.14 -4.40
C PRO A 50 -9.76 8.90 -3.06
N GLY A 51 -9.44 10.20 -3.10
CA GLY A 51 -9.37 11.05 -1.90
C GLY A 51 -8.10 10.87 -1.06
N TYR A 52 -7.10 10.13 -1.55
CA TYR A 52 -5.80 10.01 -0.87
C TYR A 52 -5.07 11.34 -0.75
N PHE A 53 -5.18 12.20 -1.78
CA PHE A 53 -4.66 13.56 -1.75
C PHE A 53 -5.74 14.55 -1.35
N GLY A 54 -5.30 15.64 -0.70
CA GLY A 54 -6.16 16.72 -0.25
C GLY A 54 -6.35 16.76 1.28
N LYS A 55 -7.05 17.80 1.75
CA LYS A 55 -7.37 18.01 3.16
C LYS A 55 -8.88 18.14 3.29
N VAL A 56 -9.50 17.26 4.08
CA VAL A 56 -10.96 17.15 4.17
C VAL A 56 -11.53 17.85 5.41
N SER A 57 -10.73 18.15 6.45
CA SER A 57 -11.25 18.73 7.69
C SER A 57 -10.23 19.56 8.49
N MET A 58 -10.71 20.15 9.59
CA MET A 58 -9.87 20.78 10.62
C MET A 58 -9.16 19.72 11.49
N ARG A 59 -8.01 20.08 12.05
CA ARG A 59 -7.23 19.21 12.94
C ARG A 59 -7.81 19.27 14.35
N TYR A 60 -8.06 18.11 14.95
CA TYR A 60 -8.50 18.01 16.34
C TYR A 60 -7.35 17.55 17.24
N PHE A 61 -6.84 18.48 18.06
CA PHE A 61 -5.74 18.22 18.99
C PHE A 61 -6.23 17.48 20.25
N HIS A 62 -5.39 16.63 20.84
CA HIS A 62 -5.69 15.88 22.06
C HIS A 62 -7.05 15.14 22.01
N LYS A 63 -7.32 14.44 20.90
CA LYS A 63 -8.55 13.66 20.73
C LYS A 63 -8.61 12.50 21.73
N LEU A 64 -9.37 12.68 22.81
CA LEU A 64 -9.66 11.64 23.80
C LEU A 64 -10.77 10.72 23.28
N ARG A 65 -10.43 9.52 22.79
CA ARG A 65 -11.38 8.57 22.17
C ARG A 65 -12.55 8.19 23.10
N ASN A 66 -12.31 8.13 24.42
CA ASN A 66 -13.33 7.77 25.41
C ASN A 66 -14.49 8.78 25.47
N LYS A 67 -14.24 10.07 25.19
CA LYS A 67 -15.30 11.10 25.14
C LYS A 67 -16.26 10.93 23.96
N PHE A 68 -15.86 10.17 22.93
CA PHE A 68 -16.65 9.90 21.73
C PHE A 68 -17.23 8.48 21.72
N HIS A 69 -17.08 7.72 22.80
CA HIS A 69 -17.57 6.35 22.85
C HIS A 69 -19.09 6.35 23.02
N CYS A 70 -19.81 5.93 21.97
CA CYS A 70 -21.26 5.78 21.96
C CYS A 70 -21.60 4.51 21.18
N PRO A 71 -21.62 3.32 21.82
CA PRO A 71 -22.00 2.09 21.16
C PRO A 71 -23.50 2.13 20.82
N THR A 72 -23.84 1.77 19.58
CA THR A 72 -25.23 1.72 19.10
C THR A 72 -25.71 0.28 19.01
N VAL A 73 -26.93 0.01 19.48
CA VAL A 73 -27.62 -1.28 19.33
C VAL A 73 -28.81 -1.11 18.39
N ASN A 74 -29.01 -2.06 17.49
CA ASN A 74 -30.20 -2.08 16.63
C ASN A 74 -31.38 -2.65 17.44
N VAL A 75 -32.58 -2.07 17.29
CA VAL A 75 -33.81 -2.53 17.96
C VAL A 75 -34.15 -3.98 17.58
N GLU A 76 -33.81 -4.41 16.36
CA GLU A 76 -33.97 -5.80 15.90
C GLU A 76 -33.08 -6.82 16.65
N LYS A 77 -32.09 -6.34 17.40
CA LYS A 77 -31.12 -7.16 18.15
C LYS A 77 -31.33 -7.10 19.66
N LEU A 78 -32.37 -6.39 20.11
CA LEU A 78 -32.89 -6.46 21.48
C LEU A 78 -33.82 -7.66 21.60
#